data_AF-A0A258GQN4-F1
#
_entry.id   AF-A0A258GQN4-F1
#
_cell.length_a   1.000
_cell.length_b   1.000
_cell.length_c   1.000
_cell.angle_alpha   90.00
_cell.angle_beta   90.00
_cell.angle_gamma   90.00
#
_symmetry.space_group_name_H-M   'P 1'
#
loop_
_entity.id
_entity.type
_entity.pdbx_description
1 polymer ?
#
loop_
_entity_poly.entity_id
_entity_poly.type
_entity_poly.pdbx_seq_one_letter_code
_entity_poly.pdbx_strand_id
1 'polypeptide(L)'
;MTARGYVGNDFDLHGLIDHEARAETAAALDRLLAAKRLGGKMGERIVAGNARFRGRAGEQVRRDYVAFILKETDLRIHACDYGWCVFQQETSRCGGELQPNEAGRAPAVCLSCANMVIEAKHGAYWRDRRRRNAALLPEANPMTAAVLNEAIGQCERVLTQIGDDDGQG
;
A
#
# COMPACT_ATOMS: atom_id res chain seq x y z
N MET A 1 -8.05 1.47 -42.39
CA MET A 1 -6.67 1.05 -42.08
C MET A 1 -6.44 1.27 -40.61
N THR A 2 -6.51 0.22 -39.79
CA THR A 2 -6.23 0.29 -38.34
C THR A 2 -4.71 0.23 -38.15
N ALA A 3 -4.17 1.19 -37.40
CA ALA A 3 -2.74 1.36 -37.19
C ALA A 3 -2.10 0.05 -36.69
N ARG A 4 -1.13 -0.43 -37.46
CA ARG A 4 -0.21 -1.51 -37.10
C ARG A 4 0.75 -0.99 -36.02
N GLY A 5 0.64 -1.56 -34.83
CA GLY A 5 1.73 -1.79 -33.88
C GLY A 5 2.53 -0.58 -33.42
N TYR A 6 2.10 0.05 -32.32
CA TYR A 6 3.03 0.76 -31.43
C TYR A 6 3.80 -0.30 -30.62
N VAL A 7 4.72 -1.01 -31.28
CA VAL A 7 5.64 -1.97 -30.66
C VAL A 7 7.05 -1.48 -30.95
N GLY A 8 7.37 -0.34 -30.36
CA GLY A 8 8.73 0.19 -30.28
C GLY A 8 9.16 0.12 -28.82
N ASN A 9 10.38 -0.34 -28.58
CA ASN A 9 11.07 -0.22 -27.30
C ASN A 9 11.37 1.27 -27.09
N ASP A 10 10.34 2.04 -26.74
CA ASP A 10 10.38 3.49 -26.61
C ASP A 10 11.16 3.79 -25.33
N PHE A 11 12.49 3.94 -25.47
CA PHE A 11 13.40 4.22 -24.37
C PHE A 11 13.01 5.49 -23.61
N ASP A 12 12.44 6.47 -24.31
CA ASP A 12 11.97 7.71 -23.71
C ASP A 12 10.73 7.45 -22.84
N LEU A 13 9.78 6.64 -23.33
CA LEU A 13 8.63 6.21 -22.52
C LEU A 13 9.06 5.41 -21.29
N HIS A 14 10.01 4.48 -21.43
CA HIS A 14 10.54 3.72 -20.29
C HIS A 14 11.22 4.66 -19.28
N GLY A 15 12.00 5.63 -19.76
CA GLY A 15 12.63 6.65 -18.92
C GLY A 15 11.61 7.50 -18.16
N LEU A 16 10.50 7.89 -18.81
CA LEU A 16 9.42 8.63 -18.18
C LEU A 16 8.68 7.79 -17.11
N ILE A 17 8.41 6.51 -17.39
CA ILE A 17 7.77 5.60 -16.44
C ILE A 17 8.66 5.39 -15.21
N ASP A 18 9.96 5.13 -15.41
CA ASP A 18 10.89 4.96 -14.29
C ASP A 18 11.05 6.24 -13.47
N HIS A 19 11.06 7.42 -14.12
CA HIS A 19 11.08 8.70 -13.43
C HIS A 19 9.82 8.88 -12.56
N GLU A 20 8.64 8.62 -13.11
CA GLU A 20 7.38 8.73 -12.36
C GLU A 20 7.32 7.72 -11.22
N ALA A 21 7.75 6.47 -11.43
CA ALA A 21 7.80 5.45 -10.40
C ALA A 21 8.75 5.84 -9.24
N ARG A 22 9.87 6.51 -9.54
CA ARG A 22 10.77 7.08 -8.53
C ARG A 22 10.13 8.24 -7.78
N ALA A 23 9.45 9.14 -8.48
CA ALA A 23 8.73 10.26 -7.86
C ALA A 23 7.61 9.78 -6.93
N GLU A 24 6.84 8.78 -7.37
CA GLU A 24 5.79 8.15 -6.56
C GLU A 24 6.40 7.47 -5.32
N THR A 25 7.50 6.73 -5.48
CA THR A 25 8.23 6.11 -4.37
C THR A 25 8.72 7.16 -3.37
N ALA A 26 9.29 8.27 -3.85
CA ALA A 26 9.74 9.37 -3.01
C ALA A 26 8.60 9.95 -2.16
N ALA A 27 7.48 10.26 -2.82
CA ALA A 27 6.30 10.81 -2.17
C ALA A 27 5.67 9.82 -1.18
N ALA A 28 5.65 8.53 -1.51
CA ALA A 28 5.18 7.50 -0.60
C ALA A 28 6.09 7.39 0.63
N LEU A 29 7.41 7.27 0.47
CA LEU A 29 8.36 7.23 1.58
C LEU A 29 8.23 8.44 2.51
N ASP A 30 8.13 9.65 1.95
CA ASP A 30 7.97 10.87 2.74
C ASP A 30 6.73 10.80 3.65
N ARG A 31 5.58 10.40 3.09
CA ARG A 31 4.34 10.22 3.86
C ARG A 31 4.48 9.14 4.93
N LEU A 32 5.03 7.96 4.57
CA LEU A 32 5.18 6.84 5.49
C LEU A 32 6.09 7.17 6.68
N LEU A 33 7.20 7.87 6.44
CA LEU A 33 8.13 8.28 7.49
C LEU A 33 7.56 9.41 8.36
N ALA A 34 6.70 10.27 7.83
CA ALA A 34 6.03 11.32 8.59
C ALA A 34 4.80 10.80 9.38
N ALA A 35 4.25 9.65 9.00
CA ALA A 35 3.00 9.13 9.57
C ALA A 35 3.11 8.80 11.06
N LYS A 36 2.07 9.15 11.83
CA LYS A 36 1.95 8.77 13.25
C LYS A 36 1.42 7.36 13.44
N ARG A 37 0.56 6.91 12.51
CA ARG A 37 -0.11 5.61 12.53
C ARG A 37 -0.08 5.05 11.13
N LEU A 38 0.25 3.77 11.04
CA LEU A 38 0.21 2.98 9.82
C LEU A 38 -0.29 1.59 10.20
N GLY A 39 -1.13 1.01 9.37
CA GLY A 39 -1.52 -0.40 9.44
C GLY A 39 -0.61 -1.29 8.59
N GLY A 40 -0.79 -2.59 8.74
CA GLY A 40 0.03 -3.60 8.07
C GLY A 40 1.40 -3.80 8.72
N LYS A 41 2.01 -4.96 8.47
CA LYS A 41 3.25 -5.39 9.14
C LYS A 41 4.44 -4.45 8.87
N MET A 42 4.58 -3.96 7.63
CA MET A 42 5.63 -2.98 7.33
C MET A 42 5.30 -1.61 7.96
N GLY A 43 4.03 -1.23 8.01
CA GLY A 43 3.59 0.00 8.65
C GLY A 43 3.96 0.06 10.13
N GLU A 44 3.71 -1.05 10.85
CA GLU A 44 4.10 -1.21 12.27
C GLU A 44 5.63 -1.06 12.45
N ARG A 45 6.43 -1.68 11.58
CA ARG A 45 7.90 -1.56 11.60
C ARG A 45 8.37 -0.13 11.35
N ILE A 46 7.74 0.57 10.40
CA ILE A 46 8.07 1.97 10.08
C ILE A 46 7.74 2.86 11.28
N VAL A 47 6.53 2.77 11.84
CA VAL A 47 6.11 3.60 12.98
C VAL A 47 7.00 3.39 14.20
N ALA A 48 7.48 2.16 14.44
CA ALA A 48 8.40 1.87 15.53
C ALA A 48 9.74 2.63 15.41
N GLY A 49 10.19 2.95 14.19
CA GLY A 49 11.48 3.59 13.92
C GLY A 49 11.41 5.04 13.44
N ASN A 50 10.21 5.58 13.15
CA ASN A 50 10.10 6.83 12.41
C ASN A 50 10.07 8.11 13.27
N ALA A 51 10.22 8.00 14.60
CA ALA A 51 10.09 9.12 15.52
C ALA A 51 10.94 10.35 15.13
N ARG A 52 12.18 10.13 14.66
CA ARG A 52 13.13 11.17 14.24
C ARG A 52 12.72 11.92 12.96
N PHE A 53 11.83 11.36 12.15
CA PHE A 53 11.41 11.93 10.86
C PHE A 53 10.15 12.80 10.97
N ARG A 54 9.50 12.82 12.14
CA ARG A 54 8.22 13.50 12.35
C ARG A 54 8.41 14.98 12.76
N GLY A 55 7.42 15.80 12.43
CA GLY A 55 7.40 17.23 12.75
C GLY A 55 8.34 18.07 11.87
N ARG A 56 8.35 19.39 12.10
CA ARG A 56 9.18 20.33 11.32
C ARG A 56 10.68 20.05 11.47
N ALA A 57 11.12 19.69 12.68
CA ALA A 57 12.52 19.38 12.93
C ALA A 57 13.01 18.13 12.18
N GLY A 58 12.11 17.17 11.94
CA GLY A 58 12.42 15.94 11.19
C GLY A 58 12.28 16.09 9.66
N GLU A 59 11.78 17.23 9.15
CA GLU A 59 11.52 17.41 7.72
C GLU A 59 12.79 17.32 6.87
N GLN A 60 13.85 18.03 7.27
CA GLN A 60 15.11 17.97 6.53
C GLN A 60 15.73 16.57 6.60
N VAL A 61 15.75 15.97 7.80
CA VAL A 61 16.25 14.60 8.02
C VAL A 61 15.49 13.59 7.16
N ARG A 62 14.18 13.76 7.00
CA ARG A 62 13.33 12.90 6.17
C ARG A 62 13.63 13.08 4.68
N ARG A 63 13.75 14.33 4.20
CA ARG A 63 14.13 14.61 2.81
C ARG A 63 15.49 14.02 2.45
N ASP A 64 16.48 14.22 3.32
CA ASP A 64 17.84 13.69 3.11
C ASP A 64 17.84 12.16 3.11
N TYR A 65 17.06 11.54 4.01
CA TYR A 65 16.92 10.09 4.07
C TYR A 65 16.20 9.52 2.85
N VAL A 66 15.12 10.15 2.38
CA VAL A 66 14.42 9.74 1.14
C VAL A 66 15.36 9.84 -0.06
N ALA A 67 16.09 10.95 -0.19
CA ALA A 67 17.07 11.14 -1.26
C ALA A 67 18.18 10.06 -1.22
N PHE A 68 18.67 9.74 -0.02
CA PHE A 68 19.64 8.66 0.19
C PHE A 68 19.08 7.30 -0.26
N ILE A 69 17.86 6.93 0.18
CA ILE A 69 17.25 5.64 -0.18
C ILE A 69 17.07 5.51 -1.70
N LEU A 70 16.62 6.56 -2.37
CA LEU A 70 16.40 6.53 -3.83
C LEU A 70 17.71 6.48 -4.63
N LYS A 71 18.81 6.98 -4.05
CA LYS A 71 20.12 6.99 -4.69
C LYS A 71 20.86 5.66 -4.48
N GLU A 72 20.79 5.11 -3.28
CA GLU A 72 21.61 3.98 -2.85
C GLU A 72 20.87 2.63 -2.93
N THR A 73 19.55 2.63 -3.20
CA THR A 73 18.74 1.42 -3.29
C THR A 73 17.78 1.45 -4.47
N ASP A 74 17.43 0.27 -4.97
CA ASP A 74 16.38 0.10 -5.98
C ASP A 74 14.98 -0.07 -5.34
N LEU A 75 14.79 0.47 -4.13
CA LEU A 75 13.50 0.36 -3.44
C LEU A 75 12.39 0.99 -4.30
N ARG A 76 11.34 0.21 -4.55
CA ARG A 76 10.11 0.67 -5.21
C ARG A 76 8.93 0.49 -4.28
N ILE A 77 8.13 1.55 -4.14
CA ILE A 77 6.85 1.47 -3.43
C ILE A 77 5.74 1.47 -4.48
N HIS A 78 4.95 0.41 -4.48
CA HIS A 78 3.83 0.28 -5.41
C HIS A 78 2.53 0.72 -4.75
N ALA A 79 1.81 1.62 -5.42
CA ALA A 79 0.48 2.06 -5.03
C ALA A 79 -0.58 0.97 -5.20
N CYS A 80 -1.60 1.05 -4.36
CA CYS A 80 -2.87 0.34 -4.51
C CYS A 80 -3.96 1.06 -3.71
N ASP A 81 -5.22 0.87 -4.12
CA ASP A 81 -6.37 1.49 -3.44
C ASP A 81 -6.47 1.06 -1.97
N TYR A 82 -6.03 -0.14 -1.67
CA TYR A 82 -6.09 -0.74 -0.34
C TYR A 82 -4.81 -0.58 0.49
N GLY A 83 -3.74 -0.01 -0.08
CA GLY A 83 -2.49 0.28 0.62
C GLY A 83 -1.25 0.34 -0.28
N TRP A 84 -0.10 0.51 0.36
CA TRP A 84 1.22 0.55 -0.28
C TRP A 84 1.94 -0.80 -0.15
N CYS A 85 2.69 -1.17 -1.18
CA CYS A 85 3.62 -2.30 -1.13
C CYS A 85 5.06 -1.79 -1.16
N VAL A 86 5.76 -1.90 -0.02
CA VAL A 86 7.21 -1.70 0.07
C VAL A 86 7.85 -3.02 -0.33
N PHE A 87 8.01 -3.25 -1.63
CA PHE A 87 8.24 -4.59 -2.15
C PHE A 87 9.63 -5.13 -1.76
N GLN A 88 9.63 -6.33 -1.21
CA GLN A 88 10.80 -7.18 -0.99
C GLN A 88 10.44 -8.58 -1.47
N GLN A 89 11.21 -9.13 -2.40
CA GLN A 89 10.90 -10.40 -3.06
C GLN A 89 10.75 -11.53 -2.05
N GLU A 90 11.68 -11.59 -1.09
CA GLU A 90 11.87 -12.68 -0.12
C GLU A 90 10.69 -12.84 0.82
N THR A 91 9.91 -11.78 1.03
CA THR A 91 8.76 -11.79 1.94
C THR A 91 7.43 -11.52 1.23
N SER A 92 7.48 -11.47 -0.11
CA SER A 92 6.30 -11.28 -0.94
C SER A 92 5.37 -12.51 -0.84
N ARG A 93 4.06 -12.26 -0.76
CA ARG A 93 3.03 -13.33 -0.75
C ARG A 93 2.25 -13.45 -2.05
N CYS A 94 2.38 -12.46 -2.95
CA CYS A 94 1.71 -12.46 -4.25
C CYS A 94 2.48 -13.28 -5.31
N GLY A 95 3.67 -13.80 -4.98
CA GLY A 95 4.54 -14.49 -5.94
C GLY A 95 5.22 -13.54 -6.93
N GLY A 96 5.50 -12.30 -6.50
CA GLY A 96 6.27 -11.34 -7.29
C GLY A 96 7.76 -11.64 -7.23
N GLU A 97 8.47 -11.43 -8.34
CA GLU A 97 9.92 -11.60 -8.42
C GLU A 97 10.63 -10.25 -8.34
N LEU A 98 10.63 -9.49 -9.43
CA LEU A 98 11.22 -8.14 -9.48
C LEU A 98 10.25 -7.06 -8.97
N GLN A 99 8.96 -7.33 -9.04
CA GLN A 99 7.88 -6.44 -8.63
C GLN A 99 6.68 -7.26 -8.14
N PRO A 100 5.71 -6.66 -7.44
CA PRO A 100 4.49 -7.36 -7.06
C PRO A 100 3.79 -7.97 -8.27
N ASN A 101 3.41 -9.25 -8.18
CA ASN A 101 2.62 -9.90 -9.22
C ASN A 101 1.15 -9.48 -9.11
N GLU A 102 0.66 -8.68 -10.06
CA GLU A 102 -0.71 -8.14 -10.07
C GLU A 102 -1.78 -9.23 -10.00
N ALA A 103 -1.59 -10.37 -10.67
CA ALA A 103 -2.55 -11.48 -10.64
C ALA A 103 -2.65 -12.15 -9.26
N GLY A 104 -1.57 -12.11 -8.47
CA GLY A 104 -1.53 -12.65 -7.11
C GLY A 104 -1.89 -11.63 -6.03
N ARG A 105 -2.14 -10.37 -6.40
CA ARG A 105 -2.50 -9.30 -5.45
C ARG A 105 -3.97 -9.38 -5.10
N ALA A 106 -4.25 -9.54 -3.81
CA ALA A 106 -5.59 -9.40 -3.26
C ALA A 106 -5.50 -8.81 -1.85
N PRO A 107 -6.52 -8.07 -1.37
CA PRO A 107 -6.53 -7.52 -0.03
C PRO A 107 -6.25 -8.55 1.07
N ALA A 108 -6.87 -9.72 1.00
CA ALA A 108 -6.66 -10.79 1.98
C ALA A 108 -5.21 -11.33 1.97
N VAL A 109 -4.61 -11.47 0.77
CA VAL A 109 -3.22 -11.90 0.61
C VAL A 109 -2.26 -10.85 1.15
N CYS A 110 -2.42 -9.59 0.70
CA CYS A 110 -1.55 -8.48 1.06
C CYS A 110 -1.61 -8.14 2.56
N LEU A 111 -2.76 -8.27 3.23
CA LEU A 111 -2.85 -8.05 4.68
C LEU A 111 -1.94 -8.97 5.49
N SER A 112 -1.69 -10.19 5.01
CA SER A 112 -0.81 -11.14 5.67
C SER A 112 0.68 -10.98 5.29
N CYS A 113 0.97 -10.18 4.27
CA CYS A 113 2.31 -9.98 3.70
C CYS A 113 3.14 -9.00 4.54
N ALA A 114 4.45 -9.26 4.63
CA ALA A 114 5.36 -8.40 5.37
C ALA A 114 5.57 -7.03 4.70
N ASN A 115 5.32 -6.92 3.39
CA ASN A 115 5.57 -5.71 2.58
C ASN A 115 4.44 -4.68 2.65
N MET A 116 3.34 -5.00 3.32
CA MET A 116 2.12 -4.20 3.29
C MET A 116 2.18 -3.05 4.29
N VAL A 117 1.86 -1.85 3.80
CA VAL A 117 1.66 -0.64 4.61
C VAL A 117 0.29 -0.04 4.27
N ILE A 118 -0.49 0.32 5.29
CA ILE A 118 -1.79 0.95 5.11
C ILE A 118 -1.76 2.31 5.81
N GLU A 119 -1.98 3.36 5.05
CA GLU A 119 -2.12 4.74 5.55
C GLU A 119 -3.60 5.12 5.65
N ALA A 120 -3.91 6.13 6.46
CA ALA A 120 -5.25 6.73 6.63
C ALA A 120 -5.96 7.01 5.29
N LYS A 121 -5.24 7.43 4.25
CA LYS A 121 -5.84 7.72 2.93
C LYS A 121 -6.55 6.52 2.28
N HIS A 122 -6.18 5.28 2.64
CA HIS A 122 -6.81 4.07 2.12
C HIS A 122 -8.09 3.71 2.88
N GLY A 123 -8.43 4.43 3.96
CA GLY A 123 -9.60 4.15 4.79
C GLY A 123 -10.92 4.12 4.00
N ALA A 124 -11.03 4.96 2.95
CA ALA A 124 -12.19 4.95 2.05
C ALA A 124 -12.41 3.58 1.38
N TYR A 125 -11.34 2.94 0.89
CA TYR A 125 -11.41 1.60 0.32
C TYR A 125 -11.88 0.57 1.36
N TRP A 126 -11.31 0.61 2.57
CA TRP A 126 -11.62 -0.35 3.63
C TRP A 126 -13.04 -0.20 4.17
N ARG A 127 -13.56 1.03 4.29
CA ARG A 127 -14.97 1.29 4.58
C ARG A 127 -15.90 0.76 3.49
N ASP A 128 -15.58 1.03 2.22
CA ASP A 128 -16.39 0.55 1.11
C ASP A 128 -16.43 -0.98 1.05
N ARG A 129 -15.27 -1.64 1.20
CA ARG A 129 -15.19 -3.11 1.28
C ARG A 129 -15.98 -3.67 2.46
N ARG A 130 -15.88 -3.06 3.65
CA ARG A 130 -16.70 -3.42 4.83
C ARG A 130 -18.18 -3.33 4.50
N ARG A 131 -18.62 -2.20 3.95
CA ARG A 131 -20.02 -1.94 3.59
C ARG A 131 -20.54 -2.94 2.56
N ARG A 132 -19.80 -3.18 1.47
CA ARG A 132 -20.20 -4.13 0.42
C ARG A 132 -20.33 -5.55 0.95
N ASN A 133 -19.39 -6.01 1.78
CA ASN A 133 -19.48 -7.35 2.37
C ASN A 133 -20.65 -7.45 3.34
N ALA A 134 -20.89 -6.42 4.17
CA ALA A 134 -22.02 -6.40 5.10
C ALA A 134 -23.37 -6.42 4.38
N ALA A 135 -23.49 -5.74 3.23
CA ALA A 135 -24.70 -5.74 2.42
C ALA A 135 -25.05 -7.11 1.84
N LEU A 136 -24.05 -7.99 1.65
CA LEU A 136 -24.25 -9.35 1.12
C LEU A 136 -24.58 -10.38 2.20
N LEU A 137 -24.37 -10.06 3.48
CA LEU A 137 -24.60 -11.00 4.59
C LEU A 137 -26.05 -11.52 4.71
N PRO A 138 -27.11 -10.70 4.54
CA PRO A 138 -28.48 -11.15 4.72
C PRO A 138 -28.91 -12.29 3.77
N GLU A 139 -28.31 -12.35 2.58
CA GLU A 139 -28.63 -13.33 1.53
C GLU A 139 -27.63 -14.51 1.49
N ALA A 140 -26.60 -14.48 2.34
CA ALA A 140 -25.51 -15.44 2.29
C ALA A 140 -25.89 -16.78 2.94
N ASN A 141 -25.53 -17.88 2.28
CA ASN A 141 -25.52 -19.20 2.93
C ASN A 141 -24.43 -19.25 4.03
N PRO A 142 -24.45 -20.23 4.94
CA PRO A 142 -23.51 -20.28 6.07
C PRO A 142 -22.02 -20.22 5.68
N MET A 143 -21.62 -20.86 4.57
CA MET A 143 -20.23 -20.84 4.10
C MET A 143 -19.84 -19.46 3.58
N THR A 144 -20.70 -18.84 2.77
CA THR A 144 -20.48 -17.49 2.26
C THR A 144 -20.47 -16.46 3.40
N ALA A 145 -21.37 -16.60 4.39
CA ALA A 145 -21.43 -15.73 5.55
C ALA A 145 -20.13 -15.80 6.38
N ALA A 146 -19.52 -16.98 6.53
CA ALA A 146 -18.24 -17.12 7.23
C ALA A 146 -17.12 -16.31 6.54
N VAL A 147 -17.02 -16.41 5.21
CA VAL A 147 -16.02 -15.66 4.42
C VAL A 147 -16.28 -14.15 4.48
N LEU A 148 -17.54 -13.72 4.38
CA LEU A 148 -17.92 -12.31 4.48
C LEU A 148 -17.59 -11.74 5.86
N ASN A 149 -17.89 -12.46 6.94
CA ASN A 149 -17.55 -12.07 8.30
C ASN A 149 -16.03 -11.97 8.51
N GLU A 150 -15.25 -12.90 7.97
CA GLU A 150 -13.80 -12.80 8.01
C GLU A 150 -13.31 -11.52 7.30
N ALA A 151 -13.83 -11.26 6.10
CA ALA A 151 -13.46 -10.08 5.32
C ALA A 151 -13.87 -8.76 6.01
N ILE A 152 -15.02 -8.73 6.69
CA ILE A 152 -15.46 -7.59 7.50
C ILE A 152 -14.52 -7.38 8.68
N GLY A 153 -14.20 -8.43 9.43
CA GLY A 153 -13.26 -8.36 10.56
C GLY A 153 -11.85 -7.95 10.13
N GLN A 154 -11.41 -8.33 8.92
CA GLN A 154 -10.18 -7.79 8.33
C GLN A 154 -10.26 -6.27 8.15
N CYS A 155 -11.36 -5.75 7.61
CA CYS A 155 -11.54 -4.31 7.38
C CYS A 155 -11.58 -3.54 8.70
N GLU A 156 -12.29 -4.04 9.71
CA GLU A 156 -12.38 -3.41 11.03
C GLU A 156 -11.00 -3.30 11.70
N ARG A 157 -10.21 -4.39 11.70
CA ARG A 157 -8.84 -4.36 12.22
C ARG A 157 -8.00 -3.30 11.53
N VAL A 158 -8.09 -3.19 10.21
CA VAL A 158 -7.34 -2.18 9.45
C VAL A 158 -7.75 -0.77 9.83
N LEU A 159 -9.06 -0.47 9.85
CA LEU A 159 -9.59 0.85 10.20
C LEU A 159 -9.14 1.29 11.59
N THR A 160 -9.21 0.38 12.57
CA THR A 160 -8.68 0.62 13.92
C THR A 160 -7.17 0.88 13.91
N GLN A 161 -6.38 0.12 13.16
CA GLN A 161 -4.92 0.33 13.08
C GLN A 161 -4.57 1.74 12.58
N ILE A 162 -5.17 2.16 11.47
CA ILE A 162 -4.90 3.48 10.88
C ILE A 162 -5.50 4.64 11.67
N GLY A 163 -6.27 4.36 12.73
CA GLY A 163 -6.91 5.37 13.57
C GLY A 163 -8.05 6.08 12.83
N ASP A 164 -8.64 5.39 11.87
CA ASP A 164 -9.83 5.82 11.15
C ASP A 164 -11.03 5.18 11.85
N ASP A 165 -11.20 5.52 13.13
CA ASP A 165 -12.45 5.34 13.83
C ASP A 165 -13.40 6.36 13.21
N ASP A 166 -14.51 5.89 12.62
CA ASP A 166 -15.49 6.70 11.89
C ASP A 166 -15.64 8.11 12.49
N GLY A 167 -14.91 9.07 11.91
CA GLY A 167 -14.74 10.40 12.46
C GLY A 167 -16.01 11.23 12.35
N GLN A 168 -16.83 11.16 13.41
CA GLN A 168 -17.32 12.38 14.03
C GLN A 168 -16.22 12.89 14.96
N GLY A 169 -15.65 14.05 14.64
CA GLY A 169 -14.60 14.72 15.41
C GLY A 169 -13.88 15.77 14.58
#